data_AF-A0A7S4JXB4-F1
#
_entry.id   AF-A0A7S4JXB4-F1
#
_cell.length_a   1.000
_cell.length_b   1.000
_cell.length_c   1.000
_cell.angle_alpha   90.00
_cell.angle_beta   90.00
_cell.angle_gamma   90.00
#
_symmetry.space_group_name_H-M   'P 1'
#
loop_
_entity.id
_entity.type
_entity.pdbx_description
1 polymer ?
#
loop_
_entity_poly.entity_id
_entity_poly.type
_entity_poly.pdbx_seq_one_letter_code
_entity_poly.pdbx_strand_id
1 'polypeptide(L)'
;VHLEKRKRKRITQDLNNKKEEREKERRENEMNFDLERLSTEERRKTNFLLYGNLTLWTSLSDYNLFVNLLLKEIEINWDFLPRDLLDCSCAFLLTNPSLINRYLRLVMEKANVYQVPLILDILSTIELWFRYLVDNGLTMPDDFDHEFLCEAFDVIFDTEYHSIVQKTLTILYNFAPFFGDKGRLEIFNRIFQKHFFTLFLNWEVAIRNSFQQILVFRAIKTKRTIMSSKGFILSEFASISPSGKKVEEEEEEEVSEETLMTDAHLFAKIETYKTMVEDQARDPELTYYPKRHQVYAPQALMEYRTYLVFYYQWLEKREKEVPKLLPHTIVRDRIQK
;
A
#
# COMPACT_ATOMS: atom_id res chain seq x y z
N VAL A 1 23.22 -43.75 -70.55
CA VAL A 1 23.62 -44.46 -69.30
C VAL A 1 24.17 -43.53 -68.21
N HIS A 2 25.17 -42.68 -68.47
CA HIS A 2 25.77 -41.85 -67.42
C HIS A 2 24.87 -40.71 -66.88
N LEU A 3 24.00 -40.16 -67.76
CA LEU A 3 23.04 -39.11 -67.42
C LEU A 3 21.87 -39.64 -66.56
N GLU A 4 21.40 -40.86 -66.82
CA GLU A 4 20.35 -41.51 -66.03
C GLU A 4 20.80 -41.86 -64.62
N LYS A 5 22.06 -42.29 -64.44
CA LYS A 5 22.65 -42.51 -63.11
C LYS A 5 22.69 -41.22 -62.27
N ARG A 6 22.91 -40.06 -62.89
CA ARG A 6 22.89 -38.75 -62.20
C ARG A 6 21.47 -38.31 -61.84
N LYS A 7 20.49 -38.53 -62.72
CA LYS A 7 19.07 -38.24 -62.41
C LYS A 7 18.54 -39.13 -61.28
N ARG A 8 18.86 -40.42 -61.27
CA ARG A 8 18.47 -41.33 -60.18
C ARG A 8 19.09 -40.93 -58.84
N LYS A 9 20.37 -40.57 -58.80
CA LYS A 9 21.02 -40.09 -57.56
C LYS A 9 20.38 -38.82 -57.00
N ARG A 10 19.99 -37.85 -57.84
CA ARG A 10 19.29 -36.64 -57.39
C ARG A 10 17.91 -36.94 -56.81
N ILE A 11 17.14 -37.81 -57.47
CA ILE A 11 15.81 -38.21 -56.99
C ILE A 11 15.91 -38.95 -55.64
N THR A 12 16.90 -39.82 -55.46
CA THR A 12 17.11 -40.50 -54.17
C THR A 12 17.53 -39.53 -53.06
N GLN A 13 18.32 -38.51 -53.39
CA GLN A 13 18.73 -37.50 -52.42
C GLN A 13 17.58 -36.57 -52.01
N ASP A 14 16.73 -36.16 -52.97
CA ASP A 14 15.54 -35.35 -52.67
C ASP A 14 14.50 -36.13 -51.84
N LEU A 15 14.38 -37.44 -52.07
CA LEU A 15 13.50 -38.31 -51.27
C LEU A 15 14.00 -38.49 -49.83
N ASN A 16 15.32 -38.59 -49.63
CA ASN A 16 15.90 -38.67 -48.30
C ASN A 16 15.75 -37.36 -47.53
N ASN A 17 16.02 -36.22 -48.17
CA ASN A 17 15.85 -34.90 -47.54
C ASN A 17 14.39 -34.67 -47.12
N LYS A 18 13.42 -35.01 -47.98
CA LYS A 18 12.00 -34.92 -47.62
C LYS A 18 11.58 -35.85 -46.49
N LYS A 19 12.27 -36.97 -46.30
CA LYS A 19 11.99 -37.91 -45.21
C LYS A 19 12.54 -37.38 -43.88
N GLU A 20 13.74 -36.80 -43.89
CA GLU A 20 14.33 -36.15 -42.71
C GLU A 20 13.51 -34.93 -42.25
N GLU A 21 13.01 -34.13 -43.19
CA GLU A 21 12.19 -32.96 -42.89
C GLU A 21 10.87 -33.34 -42.20
N ARG A 22 10.22 -34.42 -42.67
CA ARG A 22 9.01 -34.97 -42.05
C ARG A 22 9.25 -35.59 -40.67
N GLU A 23 10.40 -36.23 -40.46
CA GLU A 23 10.76 -36.74 -39.14
C GLU A 23 11.06 -35.62 -38.15
N LYS A 24 11.65 -34.51 -38.62
CA LYS A 24 11.89 -33.32 -37.79
C LYS A 24 10.57 -32.65 -37.37
N GLU A 25 9.66 -32.44 -38.31
CA GLU A 25 8.34 -31.87 -38.07
C GLU A 25 7.52 -32.74 -37.11
N ARG A 26 7.64 -34.06 -37.20
CA ARG A 26 6.97 -34.99 -36.28
C ARG A 26 7.53 -34.90 -34.85
N ARG A 27 8.85 -34.76 -34.69
CA ARG A 27 9.48 -34.57 -33.36
C ARG A 27 9.14 -33.21 -32.74
N GLU A 28 9.05 -32.15 -33.54
CA GLU A 28 8.61 -30.83 -33.08
C GLU A 28 7.14 -30.86 -32.63
N ASN A 29 6.27 -31.57 -33.36
CA ASN A 29 4.87 -31.74 -32.98
C ASN A 29 4.69 -32.63 -31.74
N GLU A 30 5.48 -33.69 -31.58
CA GLU A 30 5.48 -34.53 -30.37
C GLU A 30 5.96 -33.74 -29.15
N MET A 31 7.01 -32.93 -29.30
CA MET A 31 7.52 -32.05 -28.23
C MET A 31 6.54 -30.93 -27.86
N ASN A 32 5.85 -30.32 -28.83
CA ASN A 32 4.80 -29.33 -28.57
C ASN A 32 3.58 -29.97 -27.89
N PHE A 33 3.21 -31.19 -28.27
CA PHE A 33 2.13 -31.93 -27.64
C PHE A 33 2.46 -32.31 -26.20
N ASP A 34 3.69 -32.73 -25.91
CA ASP A 34 4.15 -33.02 -24.56
C ASP A 34 4.25 -31.74 -23.70
N LEU A 35 4.65 -30.59 -24.28
CA LEU A 35 4.63 -29.29 -23.61
C LEU A 35 3.21 -28.81 -23.28
N GLU A 36 2.24 -28.99 -24.18
CA GLU A 36 0.83 -28.67 -23.91
C GLU A 36 0.23 -29.59 -22.84
N ARG A 37 0.64 -30.87 -22.82
CA ARG A 37 0.20 -31.84 -21.82
C ARG A 37 0.80 -31.57 -20.45
N LEU A 38 2.08 -31.20 -20.38
CA LEU A 38 2.74 -30.73 -19.16
C LEU A 38 2.07 -29.45 -18.65
N SER A 39 1.80 -28.47 -19.52
CA SER A 39 1.08 -27.23 -19.19
C SER A 39 -0.32 -27.48 -18.59
N THR A 40 -1.08 -28.42 -19.15
CA THR A 40 -2.45 -28.71 -18.68
C THR A 40 -2.48 -29.55 -17.40
N GLU A 41 -1.54 -30.47 -17.23
CA GLU A 41 -1.42 -31.28 -16.01
C GLU A 41 -0.84 -30.47 -14.85
N GLU A 42 0.12 -29.59 -15.12
CA GLU A 42 0.62 -28.60 -14.17
C GLU A 42 -0.47 -27.59 -13.79
N ARG A 43 -1.24 -27.05 -14.74
CA ARG A 43 -2.44 -26.20 -14.47
C ARG A 43 -3.46 -26.89 -13.57
N ARG A 44 -3.67 -28.20 -13.74
CA ARG A 44 -4.56 -28.99 -12.87
C ARG A 44 -3.96 -29.19 -11.47
N LYS A 45 -2.64 -29.34 -11.35
CA LYS A 45 -1.93 -29.41 -10.07
C LYS A 45 -1.90 -28.06 -9.37
N THR A 46 -1.72 -26.94 -10.07
CA THR A 46 -1.85 -25.59 -9.50
C THR A 46 -3.28 -25.33 -9.03
N ASN A 47 -4.29 -25.69 -9.82
CA ASN A 47 -5.69 -25.58 -9.39
C ASN A 47 -6.02 -26.48 -8.18
N PHE A 48 -5.44 -27.68 -8.07
CA PHE A 48 -5.64 -28.55 -6.92
C PHE A 48 -4.91 -28.03 -5.66
N LEU A 49 -3.72 -27.44 -5.81
CA LEU A 49 -2.92 -26.86 -4.72
C LEU A 49 -3.42 -25.46 -4.29
N LEU A 50 -4.16 -24.74 -5.14
CA LEU A 50 -4.81 -23.46 -4.81
C LEU A 50 -5.95 -23.61 -3.78
N TYR A 51 -6.56 -24.81 -3.68
CA TYR A 51 -7.72 -25.04 -2.81
C TYR A 51 -7.49 -26.05 -1.67
N GLY A 52 -6.32 -26.69 -1.58
CA GLY A 52 -6.04 -27.73 -0.59
C GLY A 52 -4.73 -27.49 0.18
N ASN A 53 -4.82 -26.83 1.33
CA ASN A 53 -3.72 -26.60 2.30
C ASN A 53 -2.53 -25.76 1.79
N LEU A 54 -2.65 -24.44 1.98
CA LEU A 54 -1.57 -23.43 1.78
C LEU A 54 -0.26 -23.78 2.51
N THR A 55 -0.30 -24.56 3.59
CA THR A 55 0.86 -24.99 4.38
C THR A 55 1.81 -25.96 3.67
N LEU A 56 1.42 -26.55 2.53
CA LEU A 56 2.25 -27.49 1.78
C LEU A 56 3.17 -26.82 0.75
N TRP A 57 2.89 -25.59 0.33
CA TRP A 57 3.66 -24.94 -0.74
C TRP A 57 5.12 -24.70 -0.38
N THR A 58 5.39 -24.24 0.86
CA THR A 58 6.76 -23.99 1.34
C THR A 58 7.58 -25.26 1.50
N SER A 59 6.93 -26.42 1.59
CA SER A 59 7.57 -27.74 1.71
C SER A 59 7.98 -28.35 0.37
N LEU A 60 7.56 -27.75 -0.76
CA LEU A 60 7.95 -28.18 -2.08
C LEU A 60 9.38 -27.75 -2.39
N SER A 61 10.23 -28.67 -2.84
CA SER A 61 11.61 -28.39 -3.26
C SER A 61 11.72 -27.28 -4.30
N ASP A 62 10.69 -27.15 -5.14
CA ASP A 62 10.66 -26.22 -6.27
C ASP A 62 9.86 -24.93 -5.99
N TYR A 63 9.47 -24.66 -4.73
CA TYR A 63 8.71 -23.46 -4.35
C TYR A 63 9.35 -22.16 -4.88
N ASN A 64 10.67 -22.03 -4.75
CA ASN A 64 11.41 -20.87 -5.23
C ASN A 64 11.35 -20.71 -6.76
N LEU A 65 11.29 -21.83 -7.50
CA LEU A 65 11.12 -21.80 -8.95
C LEU A 65 9.75 -21.23 -9.31
N PHE A 66 8.68 -21.68 -8.63
CA PHE A 66 7.32 -21.17 -8.84
C PHE A 66 7.20 -19.69 -8.51
N VAL A 67 7.78 -19.25 -7.39
CA VAL A 67 7.80 -17.82 -7.03
C VAL A 67 8.50 -16.99 -8.11
N ASN A 68 9.66 -17.44 -8.61
CA ASN A 68 10.38 -16.69 -9.64
C ASN A 68 9.62 -16.66 -10.97
N LEU A 69 8.94 -17.75 -11.35
CA LEU A 69 8.08 -17.78 -12.53
C LEU A 69 6.89 -16.84 -12.37
N LEU A 70 6.24 -16.85 -11.20
CA LEU A 70 5.14 -15.95 -10.87
C LEU A 70 5.59 -14.49 -10.95
N LEU A 71 6.71 -14.14 -10.32
CA LEU A 71 7.26 -12.79 -10.35
C LEU A 71 7.53 -12.35 -11.79
N LYS A 72 8.09 -13.23 -12.62
CA LYS A 72 8.35 -12.96 -14.04
C LYS A 72 7.06 -12.76 -14.85
N GLU A 73 6.02 -13.56 -14.59
CA GLU A 73 4.73 -13.40 -15.27
C GLU A 73 4.02 -12.11 -14.85
N ILE A 74 4.11 -11.70 -13.58
CA ILE A 74 3.64 -10.39 -13.10
C ILE A 74 4.42 -9.29 -13.80
N GLU A 75 5.74 -9.46 -13.92
CA GLU A 75 6.63 -8.48 -14.54
C GLU A 75 6.33 -8.25 -16.04
N ILE A 76 5.96 -9.31 -16.76
CA ILE A 76 5.62 -9.26 -18.19
C ILE A 76 4.21 -8.69 -18.40
N ASN A 77 3.24 -9.14 -17.60
CA ASN A 77 1.82 -8.82 -17.81
C ASN A 77 1.34 -7.68 -16.91
N TRP A 78 2.23 -6.79 -16.45
CA TRP A 78 1.85 -5.79 -15.48
C TRP A 78 0.75 -4.83 -15.96
N ASP A 79 0.82 -4.41 -17.22
CA ASP A 79 -0.16 -3.49 -17.83
C ASP A 79 -1.59 -4.03 -17.78
N PHE A 80 -1.74 -5.36 -17.67
CA PHE A 80 -3.01 -6.02 -17.48
C PHE A 80 -2.80 -7.31 -16.70
N LEU A 81 -2.85 -7.22 -15.37
CA LEU A 81 -2.69 -8.39 -14.52
C LEU A 81 -3.97 -9.25 -14.57
N PRO A 82 -3.93 -10.48 -15.14
CA PRO A 82 -5.11 -11.32 -15.21
C PRO A 82 -5.59 -11.70 -13.81
N ARG A 83 -6.92 -11.87 -13.63
CA ARG A 83 -7.51 -12.20 -12.33
C ARG A 83 -6.88 -13.46 -11.72
N ASP A 84 -6.65 -14.49 -12.52
CA ASP A 84 -6.03 -15.74 -12.04
C ASP A 84 -4.61 -15.50 -11.49
N LEU A 85 -3.85 -14.60 -12.11
CA LEU A 85 -2.50 -14.26 -11.68
C LEU A 85 -2.52 -13.41 -10.40
N LEU A 86 -3.51 -12.53 -10.29
CA LEU A 86 -3.75 -11.75 -9.08
C LEU A 86 -4.15 -12.65 -7.91
N ASP A 87 -5.07 -13.60 -8.11
CA ASP A 87 -5.48 -14.58 -7.10
C ASP A 87 -4.30 -15.46 -6.67
N CYS A 88 -3.46 -15.89 -7.63
CA CYS A 88 -2.20 -16.55 -7.33
C CYS A 88 -1.30 -15.66 -6.46
N SER A 89 -1.09 -14.40 -6.85
CA SER A 89 -0.21 -13.48 -6.10
C SER A 89 -0.65 -13.34 -4.64
N CYS A 90 -1.96 -13.26 -4.40
CA CYS A 90 -2.56 -13.24 -3.07
C CYS A 90 -2.31 -14.55 -2.30
N ALA A 91 -2.54 -15.70 -2.92
CA ALA A 91 -2.28 -17.00 -2.29
C ALA A 91 -0.81 -17.17 -1.88
N PHE A 92 0.13 -16.71 -2.72
CA PHE A 92 1.55 -16.75 -2.39
C PHE A 92 1.92 -15.83 -1.21
N LEU A 93 1.24 -14.69 -1.04
CA LEU A 93 1.45 -13.83 0.14
C LEU A 93 1.09 -14.51 1.46
N LEU A 94 0.12 -15.43 1.47
CA LEU A 94 -0.19 -16.22 2.68
C LEU A 94 0.91 -17.19 3.06
N THR A 95 1.66 -17.68 2.07
CA THR A 95 2.78 -18.60 2.31
C THR A 95 4.06 -17.87 2.71
N ASN A 96 4.29 -16.67 2.15
CA ASN A 96 5.44 -15.85 2.43
C ASN A 96 5.08 -14.35 2.32
N PRO A 97 4.74 -13.70 3.45
CA PRO A 97 4.37 -12.30 3.49
C PRO A 97 5.47 -11.34 2.99
N SER A 98 6.76 -11.69 3.12
CA SER A 98 7.88 -10.86 2.66
C SER A 98 7.94 -10.70 1.13
N LEU A 99 7.15 -11.48 0.36
CA LEU A 99 7.01 -11.28 -1.08
C LEU A 99 6.40 -9.92 -1.43
N ILE A 100 5.68 -9.28 -0.50
CA ILE A 100 5.07 -7.97 -0.72
C ILE A 100 6.11 -6.91 -1.14
N ASN A 101 7.33 -6.96 -0.59
CA ASN A 101 8.41 -6.04 -0.96
C ASN A 101 8.78 -6.19 -2.45
N ARG A 102 8.88 -7.44 -2.92
CA ARG A 102 9.20 -7.73 -4.33
C ARG A 102 8.06 -7.30 -5.23
N TYR A 103 6.82 -7.57 -4.84
CA TYR A 103 5.65 -7.15 -5.59
C TYR A 103 5.59 -5.63 -5.71
N LEU A 104 5.74 -4.89 -4.60
CA LEU A 104 5.75 -3.43 -4.58
C LEU A 104 6.84 -2.86 -5.49
N ARG A 105 8.06 -3.39 -5.43
CA ARG A 105 9.16 -2.95 -6.30
C ARG A 105 8.85 -3.18 -7.77
N LEU A 106 8.43 -4.39 -8.13
CA LEU A 106 8.12 -4.74 -9.52
C LEU A 106 7.05 -3.82 -10.12
N VAL A 107 5.99 -3.53 -9.36
CA VAL A 107 4.88 -2.72 -9.87
C VAL A 107 5.20 -1.23 -9.88
N MET A 108 5.88 -0.71 -8.86
CA MET A 108 6.18 0.71 -8.74
C MET A 108 7.36 1.14 -9.61
N GLU A 109 8.35 0.28 -9.86
CA GLU A 109 9.50 0.63 -10.73
C GLU A 109 9.08 0.75 -12.21
N LYS A 110 8.05 0.02 -12.62
CA LYS A 110 7.49 0.10 -13.98
C LYS A 110 6.42 1.20 -14.12
N ALA A 111 6.04 1.82 -13.01
CA ALA A 111 4.97 2.79 -12.96
C ALA A 111 5.36 4.10 -13.65
N ASN A 112 4.71 4.43 -14.76
CA ASN A 112 4.79 5.77 -15.33
C ASN A 112 3.70 6.66 -14.74
N VAL A 113 4.13 7.65 -13.95
CA VAL A 113 3.26 8.57 -13.22
C VAL A 113 2.32 9.38 -14.14
N TYR A 114 2.70 9.56 -15.40
CA TYR A 114 1.88 10.25 -16.41
C TYR A 114 0.77 9.36 -16.99
N GLN A 115 0.82 8.04 -16.78
CA GLN A 115 -0.22 7.10 -17.17
C GLN A 115 -1.18 6.88 -16.01
N VAL A 116 -2.04 7.87 -15.77
CA VAL A 116 -2.98 7.88 -14.64
C VAL A 116 -3.79 6.58 -14.49
N PRO A 117 -4.37 5.98 -15.55
CA PRO A 117 -5.12 4.73 -15.41
C PRO A 117 -4.26 3.59 -14.88
N LEU A 118 -3.04 3.44 -15.41
CA LEU A 118 -2.10 2.42 -14.96
C LEU A 118 -1.81 2.59 -13.48
N ILE A 119 -1.41 3.79 -13.02
CA ILE A 119 -1.14 4.08 -11.59
C ILE A 119 -2.33 3.74 -10.70
N LEU A 120 -3.55 4.05 -11.12
CA LEU A 120 -4.75 3.73 -10.34
C LEU A 120 -4.99 2.22 -10.22
N ASP A 121 -4.70 1.46 -11.27
CA ASP A 121 -4.72 -0.01 -11.24
C ASP A 121 -3.60 -0.56 -10.35
N ILE A 122 -2.40 0.04 -10.40
CA ILE A 122 -1.29 -0.30 -9.49
C ILE A 122 -1.72 -0.16 -8.03
N LEU A 123 -2.22 1.02 -7.69
CA LEU A 123 -2.67 1.33 -6.33
C LEU A 123 -3.82 0.44 -5.90
N SER A 124 -4.72 0.04 -6.81
CA SER A 124 -5.81 -0.88 -6.51
C SER A 124 -5.33 -2.30 -6.27
N THR A 125 -4.32 -2.77 -7.01
CA THR A 125 -3.65 -4.05 -6.77
C THR A 125 -2.93 -4.07 -5.43
N ILE A 126 -2.19 -2.99 -5.10
CA ILE A 126 -1.53 -2.85 -3.79
C ILE A 126 -2.56 -2.86 -2.67
N GLU A 127 -3.65 -2.12 -2.83
CA GLU A 127 -4.76 -2.11 -1.86
C GLU A 127 -5.33 -3.52 -1.65
N LEU A 128 -5.46 -4.31 -2.72
CA LEU A 128 -5.92 -5.69 -2.62
C LEU A 128 -4.93 -6.56 -1.86
N TRP A 129 -3.63 -6.46 -2.12
CA TRP A 129 -2.61 -7.23 -1.40
C TRP A 129 -2.62 -6.89 0.10
N PHE A 130 -2.67 -5.60 0.45
CA PHE A 130 -2.78 -5.20 1.86
C PHE A 130 -4.05 -5.70 2.50
N ARG A 131 -5.19 -5.59 1.81
CA ARG A 131 -6.47 -6.13 2.30
C ARG A 131 -6.39 -7.63 2.55
N TYR A 132 -5.78 -8.38 1.62
CA TYR A 132 -5.64 -9.82 1.74
C TYR A 132 -4.79 -10.22 2.94
N LEU A 133 -3.70 -9.50 3.23
CA LEU A 133 -2.89 -9.73 4.43
C LEU A 133 -3.69 -9.43 5.71
N VAL A 134 -4.38 -8.29 5.77
CA VAL A 134 -5.18 -7.88 6.93
C VAL A 134 -6.35 -8.84 7.19
N ASP A 135 -7.10 -9.21 6.15
CA ASP A 135 -8.27 -10.10 6.27
C ASP A 135 -7.89 -11.50 6.76
N ASN A 136 -6.65 -11.94 6.50
CA ASN A 136 -6.11 -13.22 6.97
C ASN A 136 -5.36 -13.09 8.31
N GLY A 137 -5.41 -11.93 8.97
CA GLY A 137 -4.79 -11.71 10.28
C GLY A 137 -3.26 -11.74 10.27
N LEU A 138 -2.63 -11.55 9.10
CA LEU A 138 -1.18 -11.45 8.99
C LEU A 138 -0.72 -10.06 9.40
N THR A 139 0.46 -9.98 10.00
CA THR A 139 1.13 -8.70 10.30
C THR A 139 2.04 -8.30 9.14
N MET A 140 2.40 -7.02 9.09
CA MET A 140 3.44 -6.57 8.16
C MET A 140 4.76 -7.29 8.46
N PRO A 141 5.52 -7.77 7.45
CA PRO A 141 6.83 -8.35 7.68
C PRO A 141 7.78 -7.37 8.34
N ASP A 142 8.65 -7.85 9.24
CA ASP A 142 9.66 -7.02 9.91
C ASP A 142 10.68 -6.43 8.93
N ASP A 143 10.87 -7.08 7.78
CA ASP A 143 11.74 -6.65 6.68
C ASP A 143 11.01 -5.77 5.66
N PHE A 144 9.79 -5.30 5.95
CA PHE A 144 9.04 -4.45 5.04
C PHE A 144 9.78 -3.14 4.73
N ASP A 145 9.85 -2.82 3.44
CA ASP A 145 10.60 -1.69 2.94
C ASP A 145 9.78 -0.40 2.98
N HIS A 146 9.68 0.17 4.19
CA HIS A 146 8.99 1.43 4.41
C HIS A 146 9.62 2.60 3.65
N GLU A 147 10.95 2.59 3.48
CA GLU A 147 11.69 3.63 2.78
C GLU A 147 11.28 3.67 1.30
N PHE A 148 11.29 2.52 0.62
CA PHE A 148 10.83 2.42 -0.77
C PHE A 148 9.38 2.86 -0.94
N LEU A 149 8.49 2.46 -0.04
CA LEU A 149 7.09 2.89 -0.09
C LEU A 149 6.97 4.42 0.08
N CYS A 150 7.75 5.00 0.98
CA CYS A 150 7.80 6.44 1.19
C CYS A 150 8.32 7.20 -0.05
N GLU A 151 9.33 6.67 -0.74
CA GLU A 151 9.83 7.23 -1.99
C GLU A 151 8.75 7.19 -3.09
N ALA A 152 8.03 6.07 -3.21
CA ALA A 152 6.91 5.97 -4.15
C ALA A 152 5.79 6.97 -3.82
N PHE A 153 5.47 7.16 -2.53
CA PHE A 153 4.49 8.16 -2.12
C PHE A 153 4.97 9.59 -2.36
N ASP A 154 6.25 9.89 -2.20
CA ASP A 154 6.80 11.21 -2.54
C ASP A 154 6.55 11.52 -4.02
N VAL A 155 6.91 10.58 -4.90
CA VAL A 155 6.70 10.73 -6.35
C VAL A 155 5.23 10.94 -6.68
N ILE A 156 4.32 10.20 -6.01
CA ILE A 156 2.87 10.34 -6.22
C ILE A 156 2.33 11.68 -5.71
N PHE A 157 2.75 12.14 -4.52
CA PHE A 157 2.27 13.39 -3.95
C PHE A 157 2.81 14.64 -4.64
N ASP A 158 3.96 14.53 -5.31
CA ASP A 158 4.48 15.58 -6.18
C ASP A 158 3.71 15.71 -7.51
N THR A 159 2.77 14.81 -7.79
CA THR A 159 1.90 14.90 -8.98
C THR A 159 0.77 15.90 -8.83
N GLU A 160 0.31 16.44 -9.96
CA GLU A 160 -0.88 17.29 -10.01
C GLU A 160 -2.19 16.49 -10.18
N TYR A 161 -2.10 15.16 -10.32
CA TYR A 161 -3.25 14.29 -10.59
C TYR A 161 -3.98 13.94 -9.30
N HIS A 162 -5.06 14.68 -9.03
CA HIS A 162 -5.85 14.54 -7.81
C HIS A 162 -6.39 13.12 -7.57
N SER A 163 -6.74 12.39 -8.63
CA SER A 163 -7.28 11.02 -8.53
C SER A 163 -6.26 10.04 -7.93
N ILE A 164 -4.98 10.17 -8.32
CA ILE A 164 -3.90 9.33 -7.81
C ILE A 164 -3.64 9.67 -6.34
N VAL A 165 -3.48 10.96 -6.02
CA VAL A 165 -3.26 11.42 -4.65
C VAL A 165 -4.40 10.98 -3.73
N GLN A 166 -5.65 11.14 -4.17
CA GLN A 166 -6.83 10.73 -3.41
C GLN A 166 -6.85 9.23 -3.13
N LYS A 167 -6.51 8.40 -4.12
CA LYS A 167 -6.43 6.94 -3.96
C LYS A 167 -5.33 6.56 -2.96
N THR A 168 -4.15 7.18 -3.06
CA THR A 168 -3.04 6.96 -2.12
C THR A 168 -3.40 7.37 -0.69
N LEU A 169 -4.05 8.52 -0.49
CA LEU A 169 -4.55 8.92 0.83
C LEU A 169 -5.60 7.95 1.37
N THR A 170 -6.45 7.38 0.51
CA THR A 170 -7.43 6.36 0.91
C THR A 170 -6.73 5.07 1.39
N ILE A 171 -5.70 4.63 0.68
CA ILE A 171 -4.88 3.47 1.09
C ILE A 171 -4.22 3.77 2.43
N LEU A 172 -3.56 4.92 2.58
CA LEU A 172 -2.96 5.34 3.85
C LEU A 172 -3.99 5.37 4.98
N TYR A 173 -5.20 5.88 4.73
CA TYR A 173 -6.24 5.92 5.76
C TYR A 173 -6.69 4.52 6.20
N ASN A 174 -6.84 3.60 5.26
CA ASN A 174 -7.35 2.25 5.54
C ASN A 174 -6.27 1.36 6.18
N PHE A 175 -5.02 1.49 5.74
CA PHE A 175 -3.92 0.60 6.12
C PHE A 175 -2.88 1.22 7.06
N ALA A 176 -3.05 2.48 7.50
CA ALA A 176 -2.18 3.07 8.53
C ALA A 176 -1.95 2.17 9.76
N PRO A 177 -2.97 1.49 10.32
CA PRO A 177 -2.77 0.58 11.45
C PRO A 177 -1.90 -0.65 11.11
N PHE A 178 -1.85 -1.05 9.85
CA PHE A 178 -1.16 -2.25 9.39
C PHE A 178 0.37 -2.09 9.38
N PHE A 179 0.90 -0.87 9.20
CA PHE A 179 2.34 -0.62 9.11
C PHE A 179 3.10 -0.68 10.45
N GLY A 180 2.44 -1.01 11.57
CA GLY A 180 3.06 -0.99 12.90
C GLY A 180 3.47 0.42 13.34
N ASP A 181 4.13 0.55 14.49
CA ASP A 181 4.49 1.87 15.04
C ASP A 181 5.71 2.48 14.36
N LYS A 182 6.73 1.66 14.06
CA LYS A 182 7.92 2.10 13.32
C LYS A 182 7.57 2.59 11.92
N GLY A 183 6.85 1.78 11.14
CA GLY A 183 6.45 2.14 9.78
C GLY A 183 5.53 3.36 9.74
N ARG A 184 4.60 3.45 10.70
CA ARG A 184 3.73 4.61 10.85
C ARG A 184 4.51 5.89 11.15
N LEU A 185 5.48 5.83 12.06
CA LEU A 185 6.36 6.96 12.37
C LEU A 185 7.10 7.40 11.11
N GLU A 186 7.71 6.47 10.38
CA GLU A 186 8.49 6.75 9.18
C GLU A 186 7.64 7.39 8.07
N ILE A 187 6.51 6.76 7.73
CA ILE A 187 5.58 7.22 6.69
C ILE A 187 5.03 8.61 7.03
N PHE A 188 4.45 8.80 8.22
CA PHE A 188 3.85 10.09 8.57
C PHE A 188 4.89 11.17 8.78
N ASN A 189 6.05 10.84 9.34
CA ASN A 189 7.14 11.80 9.46
C ASN A 189 7.58 12.33 8.10
N ARG A 190 7.73 11.44 7.10
CA ARG A 190 8.08 11.80 5.73
C ARG A 190 7.01 12.68 5.08
N ILE A 191 5.74 12.26 5.17
CA ILE A 191 4.61 13.00 4.61
C ILE A 191 4.49 14.38 5.25
N PHE A 192 4.67 14.49 6.57
CA PHE A 192 4.55 15.78 7.26
C PHE A 192 5.69 16.73 6.91
N GLN A 193 6.92 16.21 6.77
CA GLN A 193 8.07 17.04 6.44
C GLN A 193 8.00 17.62 5.03
N LYS A 194 7.53 16.85 4.05
CA LYS A 194 7.53 17.28 2.65
C LYS A 194 6.19 17.81 2.14
N HIS A 195 5.11 17.16 2.51
CA HIS A 195 3.82 17.30 1.83
C HIS A 195 2.72 17.91 2.69
N PHE A 196 2.98 18.19 3.98
CA PHE A 196 1.95 18.68 4.91
C PHE A 196 1.17 19.86 4.34
N PHE A 197 1.86 20.94 3.97
CA PHE A 197 1.18 22.14 3.48
C PHE A 197 0.49 21.92 2.15
N THR A 198 1.08 21.14 1.25
CA THR A 198 0.51 20.83 -0.08
C THR A 198 -0.77 20.00 0.02
N LEU A 199 -0.84 19.05 0.98
CA LEU A 199 -2.02 18.21 1.20
C LEU A 199 -3.07 18.90 2.07
N PHE A 200 -2.64 19.61 3.13
CA PHE A 200 -3.53 20.32 4.04
C PHE A 200 -4.21 21.52 3.38
N LEU A 201 -3.48 22.24 2.53
CA LEU A 201 -3.95 23.43 1.79
C LEU A 201 -4.17 23.12 0.30
N ASN A 202 -4.44 21.86 -0.04
CA ASN A 202 -4.68 21.47 -1.42
C ASN A 202 -5.90 22.20 -1.98
N TRP A 203 -5.93 22.49 -3.28
CA TRP A 203 -7.09 23.13 -3.89
C TRP A 203 -8.29 22.17 -3.95
N GLU A 204 -8.04 20.87 -4.10
CA GLU A 204 -9.08 19.84 -4.19
C GLU A 204 -9.61 19.49 -2.80
N VAL A 205 -10.93 19.61 -2.64
CA VAL A 205 -11.63 19.44 -1.37
C VAL A 205 -11.52 18.00 -0.87
N ALA A 206 -11.59 17.01 -1.78
CA ALA A 206 -11.48 15.60 -1.42
C ALA A 206 -10.12 15.27 -0.76
N ILE A 207 -9.04 15.81 -1.33
CA ILE A 207 -7.67 15.61 -0.84
C ILE A 207 -7.52 16.21 0.56
N ARG A 208 -7.95 17.48 0.74
CA ARG A 208 -7.90 18.14 2.05
C ARG A 208 -8.68 17.35 3.09
N ASN A 209 -9.91 16.96 2.78
CA ASN A 209 -10.79 16.22 3.68
C ASN A 209 -10.18 14.87 4.09
N SER A 210 -9.60 14.13 3.13
CA SER A 210 -8.94 12.86 3.41
C SER A 210 -7.69 13.04 4.26
N PHE A 211 -6.83 14.00 3.92
CA PHE A 211 -5.62 14.26 4.68
C PHE A 211 -5.93 14.72 6.11
N GLN A 212 -6.87 15.65 6.30
CA GLN A 212 -7.29 16.10 7.63
C GLN A 212 -7.85 14.94 8.48
N GLN A 213 -8.65 14.05 7.91
CA GLN A 213 -9.12 12.85 8.61
C GLN A 213 -7.99 11.88 8.95
N ILE A 214 -6.98 11.73 8.10
CA ILE A 214 -5.76 10.97 8.43
C ILE A 214 -5.09 11.58 9.67
N LEU A 215 -4.87 12.90 9.70
CA LEU A 215 -4.27 13.58 10.85
C LEU A 215 -5.06 13.35 12.14
N VAL A 216 -6.38 13.40 12.06
CA VAL A 216 -7.26 13.30 13.23
C VAL A 216 -7.41 11.86 13.72
N PHE A 217 -7.63 10.90 12.82
CA PHE A 217 -8.06 9.54 13.16
C PHE A 217 -7.01 8.44 12.96
N ARG A 218 -5.95 8.68 12.18
CA ARG A 218 -5.02 7.61 11.76
C ARG A 218 -3.55 7.89 12.07
N ALA A 219 -3.13 9.15 12.08
CA ALA A 219 -1.76 9.51 12.40
C ALA A 219 -1.40 9.12 13.84
N ILE A 220 -2.36 9.24 14.75
CA ILE A 220 -2.18 9.04 16.18
C ILE A 220 -3.14 7.95 16.68
N LYS A 221 -2.63 6.94 17.39
CA LYS A 221 -3.43 5.86 17.98
C LYS A 221 -3.98 6.24 19.35
N THR A 222 -3.14 6.86 20.18
CA THR A 222 -3.46 7.27 21.54
C THR A 222 -4.53 8.36 21.55
N LYS A 223 -5.38 8.37 22.58
CA LYS A 223 -6.39 9.42 22.73
C LYS A 223 -5.71 10.80 22.85
N ARG A 224 -6.14 11.76 22.04
CA ARG A 224 -5.62 13.15 22.08
C ARG A 224 -5.76 13.81 23.45
N THR A 225 -6.74 13.41 24.25
CA THR A 225 -6.90 13.88 25.64
C THR A 225 -5.73 13.48 26.54
N ILE A 226 -5.18 12.28 26.35
CA ILE A 226 -4.01 11.78 27.09
C ILE A 226 -2.76 12.56 26.67
N MET A 227 -2.61 12.87 25.38
CA MET A 227 -1.47 13.68 24.90
C MET A 227 -1.57 15.14 25.33
N SER A 228 -2.78 15.71 25.36
CA SER A 228 -2.99 17.09 25.79
C SER A 228 -2.85 17.25 27.31
N SER A 229 -3.19 16.23 28.11
CA SER A 229 -3.00 16.24 29.56
C SER A 229 -1.55 15.95 29.97
N LYS A 230 -0.82 15.12 29.18
CA LYS A 230 0.61 14.84 29.35
C LYS A 230 1.52 15.89 28.69
N GLY A 231 0.95 16.90 28.04
CA GLY A 231 1.68 17.97 27.36
C GLY A 231 2.38 18.92 28.34
N PHE A 232 3.46 18.45 28.96
CA PHE A 232 4.70 19.21 29.24
C PHE A 232 5.78 18.42 30.00
N ILE A 233 5.67 17.10 30.17
CA ILE A 233 6.62 16.36 31.02
C ILE A 233 7.19 15.13 30.31
N LEU A 234 8.03 15.37 29.31
CA LEU A 234 8.95 14.34 28.79
C LEU A 234 10.19 14.14 29.69
N SER A 235 10.35 14.93 30.78
CA SER A 235 11.52 14.89 31.67
C SER A 235 11.31 14.24 33.04
N GLU A 236 10.08 13.93 33.50
CA GLU A 236 9.85 13.25 34.79
C GLU A 236 9.65 11.73 34.69
N PHE A 237 9.46 11.17 33.49
CA PHE A 237 9.26 9.72 33.37
C PHE A 237 10.52 8.88 33.65
N ALA A 238 11.69 9.51 33.78
CA ALA A 238 12.90 8.85 34.26
C ALA A 238 12.96 8.69 35.79
N SER A 239 12.03 9.29 36.55
CA SER A 239 12.10 9.29 38.00
C SER A 239 10.78 9.65 38.66
N ILE A 240 9.85 8.70 38.81
CA ILE A 240 8.91 8.63 39.94
C ILE A 240 8.36 7.20 40.05
N SER A 241 8.59 6.60 41.23
CA SER A 241 8.00 5.34 41.70
C SER A 241 6.54 5.58 42.15
N PRO A 242 5.66 4.57 42.17
CA PRO A 242 4.22 4.78 42.18
C PRO A 242 3.69 5.01 43.60
N SER A 243 2.99 6.12 43.82
CA SER A 243 2.08 6.25 44.96
C SER A 243 0.78 6.95 44.57
N GLY A 244 -0.24 6.12 44.32
CA GLY A 244 -1.57 6.28 44.90
C GLY A 244 -2.47 7.40 44.37
N LYS A 245 -3.35 7.03 43.43
CA LYS A 245 -4.80 7.29 43.52
C LYS A 245 -5.53 6.37 42.54
N LYS A 246 -6.41 5.52 43.08
CA LYS A 246 -7.30 4.63 42.32
C LYS A 246 -8.28 5.48 41.49
N VAL A 247 -7.99 5.61 40.21
CA VAL A 247 -9.00 5.84 39.17
C VAL A 247 -9.47 4.45 38.77
N GLU A 248 -10.78 4.29 38.58
CA GLU A 248 -11.41 3.04 38.19
C GLU A 248 -10.67 2.43 36.98
N GLU A 249 -10.07 1.26 37.21
CA GLU A 249 -9.38 0.43 36.23
C GLU A 249 -10.43 -0.14 35.25
N GLU A 250 -10.84 0.63 34.25
CA GLU A 250 -11.39 0.08 33.01
C GLU A 250 -10.21 -0.23 32.09
N GLU A 251 -10.19 -1.42 31.48
CA GLU A 251 -9.20 -1.95 30.52
C GLU A 251 -8.61 -0.86 29.59
N GLU A 252 -7.66 -0.06 30.10
CA GLU A 252 -6.79 0.73 29.28
C GLU A 252 -5.92 -0.32 28.60
N GLU A 253 -6.16 -0.57 27.31
CA GLU A 253 -5.16 -1.22 26.46
C GLU A 253 -3.83 -0.59 26.84
N GLU A 254 -2.94 -1.39 27.42
CA GLU A 254 -1.66 -0.95 27.93
C GLU A 254 -0.86 -0.47 26.71
N VAL A 255 -1.01 0.82 26.38
CA VAL A 255 -0.37 1.40 25.20
C VAL A 255 1.12 1.37 25.46
N SER A 256 1.87 0.65 24.62
CA SER A 256 3.31 0.54 24.79
C SER A 256 3.96 1.93 24.85
N GLU A 257 5.00 2.07 25.66
CA GLU A 257 5.76 3.32 25.79
C GLU A 257 6.27 3.81 24.43
N GLU A 258 6.68 2.88 23.57
CA GLU A 258 7.10 3.16 22.18
C GLU A 258 5.96 3.78 21.34
N THR A 259 4.74 3.28 21.48
CA THR A 259 3.56 3.84 20.79
C THR A 259 3.27 5.25 21.30
N LEU A 260 3.35 5.48 22.62
CA LEU A 260 3.14 6.79 23.23
C LEU A 260 4.17 7.82 22.75
N MET A 261 5.45 7.43 22.68
CA MET A 261 6.52 8.30 22.20
C MET A 261 6.35 8.65 20.71
N THR A 262 5.98 7.65 19.90
CA THR A 262 5.65 7.84 18.48
C THR A 262 4.49 8.81 18.31
N ASP A 263 3.40 8.61 19.05
CA ASP A 263 2.21 9.45 19.00
C ASP A 263 2.47 10.88 19.47
N ALA A 264 3.23 11.05 20.56
CA ALA A 264 3.61 12.36 21.07
C ALA A 264 4.42 13.16 20.03
N HIS A 265 5.38 12.51 19.35
CA HIS A 265 6.17 13.14 18.30
C HIS A 265 5.31 13.55 17.09
N LEU A 266 4.44 12.66 16.61
CA LEU A 266 3.54 12.96 15.50
C LEU A 266 2.55 14.06 15.87
N PHE A 267 1.99 14.04 17.08
CA PHE A 267 1.08 15.07 17.59
C PHE A 267 1.75 16.44 17.67
N ALA A 268 2.95 16.52 18.24
CA ALA A 268 3.70 17.77 18.33
C ALA A 268 3.95 18.39 16.95
N LYS A 269 4.26 17.56 15.94
CA LYS A 269 4.43 18.03 14.56
C LYS A 269 3.14 18.54 13.94
N ILE A 270 2.03 17.80 14.12
CA ILE A 270 0.72 18.22 13.60
C ILE A 270 0.33 19.58 14.18
N GLU A 271 0.45 19.76 15.49
CA GLU A 271 0.11 21.04 16.12
C GLU A 271 1.07 22.15 15.69
N THR A 272 2.37 21.89 15.58
CA THR A 272 3.35 22.86 15.07
C THR A 272 2.99 23.34 13.65
N TYR A 273 2.74 22.42 12.72
CA TYR A 273 2.41 22.79 11.35
C TYR A 273 1.05 23.46 11.23
N LYS A 274 0.05 23.03 12.02
CA LYS A 274 -1.24 23.73 12.13
C LYS A 274 -1.05 25.16 12.64
N THR A 275 -0.26 25.39 13.67
CA THR A 275 0.05 26.73 14.18
C THR A 275 0.74 27.57 13.11
N MET A 276 1.69 27.02 12.36
CA MET A 276 2.28 27.72 11.20
C MET A 276 1.22 28.12 10.16
N VAL A 277 0.24 27.25 9.90
CA VAL A 277 -0.89 27.59 9.01
C VAL A 277 -1.71 28.75 9.57
N GLU A 278 -2.06 28.71 10.86
CA GLU A 278 -2.83 29.75 11.55
C GLU A 278 -2.09 31.09 11.60
N ASP A 279 -0.79 31.08 11.89
CA ASP A 279 0.04 32.27 12.01
C ASP A 279 0.17 32.97 10.66
N GLN A 280 0.52 32.26 9.60
CA GLN A 280 0.60 32.86 8.27
C GLN A 280 -0.80 33.22 7.70
N ALA A 281 -1.87 32.55 8.14
CA ALA A 281 -3.23 32.99 7.83
C ALA A 281 -3.58 34.35 8.46
N ARG A 282 -3.03 34.66 9.64
CA ARG A 282 -3.19 35.96 10.32
C ARG A 282 -2.22 37.01 9.80
N ASP A 283 -0.98 36.62 9.53
CA ASP A 283 0.08 37.47 9.01
C ASP A 283 0.61 36.92 7.66
N PRO A 284 0.08 37.42 6.53
CA PRO A 284 0.48 36.97 5.19
C PRO A 284 1.94 37.28 4.80
N GLU A 285 2.69 38.03 5.61
CA GLU A 285 4.12 38.27 5.38
C GLU A 285 4.99 37.08 5.80
N LEU A 286 4.47 36.18 6.64
CA LEU A 286 5.14 34.94 7.00
C LEU A 286 5.27 34.00 5.79
N THR A 287 6.32 33.18 5.78
CA THR A 287 6.66 32.30 4.65
C THR A 287 6.82 30.83 5.06
N TYR A 288 5.92 30.34 5.91
CA TYR A 288 5.87 28.92 6.29
C TYR A 288 5.41 28.03 5.13
N TYR A 289 4.51 28.51 4.28
CA TYR A 289 4.03 27.81 3.09
C TYR A 289 3.88 28.74 1.87
N PRO A 290 3.84 28.20 0.64
CA PRO A 290 3.74 29.01 -0.58
C PRO A 290 2.50 29.92 -0.59
N LYS A 291 2.67 31.20 -0.92
CA LYS A 291 1.57 32.20 -0.95
C LYS A 291 0.38 31.79 -1.82
N ARG A 292 0.59 30.97 -2.86
CA ARG A 292 -0.49 30.43 -3.70
C ARG A 292 -1.50 29.55 -2.93
N HIS A 293 -1.08 28.92 -1.83
CA HIS A 293 -1.96 28.09 -1.00
C HIS A 293 -2.73 28.90 0.07
N GLN A 294 -2.38 30.18 0.25
CA GLN A 294 -2.99 31.07 1.26
C GLN A 294 -4.51 31.14 1.15
N VAL A 295 -5.03 31.16 -0.07
CA VAL A 295 -6.48 31.25 -0.34
C VAL A 295 -7.26 30.08 0.26
N TYR A 296 -6.61 28.93 0.47
CA TYR A 296 -7.25 27.73 1.02
C TYR A 296 -7.12 27.63 2.55
N ALA A 297 -6.24 28.40 3.18
CA ALA A 297 -5.95 28.28 4.61
C ALA A 297 -7.18 28.50 5.52
N PRO A 298 -8.01 29.55 5.34
CA PRO A 298 -9.18 29.76 6.18
C PRO A 298 -10.16 28.57 6.11
N GLN A 299 -10.39 28.06 4.90
CA GLN A 299 -11.29 26.93 4.68
C GLN A 299 -10.71 25.63 5.25
N ALA A 300 -9.43 25.33 4.99
CA ALA A 300 -8.77 24.13 5.50
C ALA A 300 -8.76 24.08 7.04
N LEU A 301 -8.52 25.21 7.71
CA LEU A 301 -8.57 25.30 9.17
C LEU A 301 -9.98 25.06 9.72
N MET A 302 -11.01 25.58 9.06
CA MET A 302 -12.40 25.32 9.44
C MET A 302 -12.78 23.84 9.25
N GLU A 303 -12.41 23.24 8.12
CA GLU A 303 -12.63 21.82 7.83
C GLU A 303 -11.93 20.94 8.89
N TYR A 304 -10.65 21.21 9.19
CA TYR A 304 -9.89 20.49 10.21
C TYR A 304 -10.51 20.61 11.61
N ARG A 305 -10.96 21.81 12.01
CA ARG A 305 -11.69 22.00 13.28
C ARG A 305 -12.99 21.20 13.31
N THR A 306 -13.71 21.12 12.20
CA THR A 306 -14.92 20.30 12.09
C THR A 306 -14.60 18.83 12.35
N TYR A 307 -13.53 18.30 11.76
CA TYR A 307 -13.11 16.92 11.98
C TYR A 307 -12.61 16.67 13.41
N LEU A 308 -11.96 17.64 14.06
CA LEU A 308 -11.60 17.54 15.48
C LEU A 308 -12.83 17.43 16.38
N VAL A 309 -13.86 18.26 16.16
CA VAL A 309 -15.13 18.15 16.90
C VAL A 309 -15.76 16.78 16.68
N PHE A 310 -15.78 16.30 15.43
CA PHE A 310 -16.29 14.96 15.12
C PHE A 310 -15.51 13.85 15.84
N TYR A 311 -14.19 13.97 15.94
CA TYR A 311 -13.35 13.03 16.68
C TYR A 311 -13.68 12.98 18.17
N TYR A 312 -13.88 14.13 18.81
CA TYR A 312 -14.26 14.15 20.22
C TYR A 312 -15.65 13.53 20.45
N GLN A 313 -16.62 13.79 19.57
CA GLN A 313 -17.92 13.13 19.62
C GLN A 313 -17.81 11.60 19.44
N TRP A 314 -16.96 11.15 18.52
CA TRP A 314 -16.68 9.73 18.31
C TRP A 314 -16.05 9.07 19.55
N LEU A 315 -15.10 9.75 20.21
CA LEU A 315 -14.51 9.30 21.47
C LEU A 315 -15.54 9.21 22.60
N GLU A 316 -16.41 10.21 22.74
CA GLU A 316 -17.46 10.25 23.76
C GLU A 316 -18.47 9.10 23.60
N LYS A 317 -18.82 8.77 22.35
CA LYS A 317 -19.72 7.66 22.02
C LYS A 317 -19.08 6.29 22.26
N ARG A 318 -17.78 6.23 22.59
CA ARG A 318 -17.00 4.98 22.78
C ARG A 318 -17.14 4.03 21.58
N GLU A 319 -17.22 4.58 20.37
CA GLU A 319 -17.30 3.78 19.15
C GLU A 319 -15.96 3.04 18.94
N LYS A 320 -16.01 1.70 18.80
CA LYS A 320 -14.80 0.88 18.65
C LYS A 320 -14.13 1.06 17.29
N GLU A 321 -14.93 1.25 16.25
CA GLU A 321 -14.44 1.39 14.89
C GLU A 321 -14.19 2.84 14.54
N VAL A 322 -13.01 3.12 14.00
CA VAL A 322 -12.70 4.43 13.42
C VAL A 322 -13.63 4.67 12.23
N PRO A 323 -14.21 5.88 12.09
CA PRO A 323 -15.12 6.18 11.00
C PRO A 323 -14.48 5.91 9.63
N LYS A 324 -15.30 5.62 8.61
CA LYS A 324 -14.81 5.65 7.21
C LYS A 324 -14.53 7.08 6.81
N LEU A 325 -13.76 7.28 5.73
CA LEU A 325 -13.57 8.62 5.15
C LEU A 325 -14.93 9.22 4.77
N LEU A 326 -15.23 10.39 5.33
CA LEU A 326 -16.48 11.11 5.09
C LEU A 326 -16.20 12.49 4.46
N PRO A 327 -16.98 12.90 3.45
CA PRO A 327 -17.00 14.28 2.98
C PRO A 327 -17.33 15.24 4.12
N HIS A 328 -16.72 16.43 4.11
CA HIS A 328 -16.93 17.48 5.12
C HIS A 328 -18.41 17.83 5.31
N THR A 329 -19.18 17.89 4.23
CA THR A 329 -20.63 18.18 4.25
C THR A 329 -21.39 17.20 5.13
N ILE A 330 -21.10 15.89 4.99
CA ILE A 330 -21.76 14.84 5.78
C ILE A 330 -21.36 14.94 7.25
N VAL A 331 -20.09 15.23 7.54
CA VAL A 331 -19.61 15.37 8.92
C VAL A 331 -20.24 16.58 9.59
N ARG A 332 -20.30 17.71 8.91
CA ARG A 332 -20.95 18.93 9.41
C ARG A 332 -22.41 18.68 9.76
N ASP A 333 -23.14 17.99 8.89
CA ASP A 333 -24.56 17.68 9.10
C ASP A 333 -24.77 16.68 10.26
N ARG A 334 -23.77 15.85 10.58
CA ARG A 334 -23.79 14.95 11.75
C ARG A 334 -23.52 15.67 13.06
N ILE A 335 -22.65 16.67 13.06
CA ILE A 335 -22.31 17.45 14.27
C ILE A 335 -23.48 18.35 14.69
N GLN A 336 -24.27 18.85 13.73
CA GLN A 336 -25.40 19.74 13.97
C GLN A 336 -26.66 19.05 14.50
N LYS A 337 -26.71 17.71 14.44
CA LYS A 337 -27.79 16.88 15.00
C LYS A 337 -27.39 16.40 16.39
#